data_AF-A0A3C1X5E1-F1
#
_entry.id   AF-A0A3C1X5E1-F1
#
_cell.length_a   1.000
_cell.length_b   1.000
_cell.length_c   1.000
_cell.angle_alpha   90.00
_cell.angle_beta   90.00
_cell.angle_gamma   90.00
#
_symmetry.space_group_name_H-M   'P 1'
#
loop_
_entity.id
_entity.type
_entity.pdbx_description
1 polymer ?
#
loop_
_entity_poly.entity_id
_entity_poly.type
_entity_poly.pdbx_seq_one_letter_code
_entity_poly.pdbx_strand_id
1 'polypeptide(L)'
;MGLSLEEIFEEFADLDREDQSKYLLELGDALPDFPSALRTDNNRVYGCQSQVWLSADVSGSGETARLRILADSDSNIVRGLIAILQSAYDGLTAAEILTYDIQAVFRQLNLQQHISPQRRNGLRGMVERIQLIAGRHAVIASAQAAENVGLPAPLPLCPAPRFDALHVRRQFPVLNRPLGDGLFPVYLDSGASAQKPACVIAKEREVEEQYYANAHRGTYQFGVRIDEEYESARQLIADFIGAQSADEIVFTAGTTVGLNMIASGWAAPRLQPGDEILTTVMEHHANFVPWQQVSIRTGAQLKLMPLTPDGRLDATAFDTVFTERTKVVAVTAMSNMLGTINPIREIARRCRRVGACLVVDGAQSVPHFPTSVAADDIDFLVFSGHKTYGPTGVGVLYGRRSRLEEMEPVVFGGHMISEVAIDRSPWSSPPAKFEAGTMPIVQVIGLGAAIRWLQQIGLAAVHQHEEELTRQLYAGLREIPDLQIFGPAPEHRGGIISFRIPGIHPEDLAAILDVHGVFTRHGHHCTMPLHNYLNISGSTRVSFGAYNTSEDVQAFLRALHKARLQLLS
;
A
#
# COMPACT_ATOMS: atom_id res chain seq x y z
N MET A 1 9.44 -34.47 -33.76
CA MET A 1 10.60 -33.63 -34.10
C MET A 1 9.98 -32.45 -34.81
N GLY A 2 9.87 -31.31 -34.12
CA GLY A 2 9.17 -30.13 -34.66
C GLY A 2 10.01 -29.41 -35.72
N LEU A 3 9.36 -28.58 -36.53
CA LEU A 3 10.03 -27.72 -37.50
C LEU A 3 11.00 -26.76 -36.80
N SER A 4 12.17 -26.56 -37.39
CA SER A 4 13.14 -25.58 -36.94
C SER A 4 12.62 -24.16 -37.16
N LEU A 5 13.13 -23.21 -36.39
CA LEU A 5 12.71 -21.81 -36.52
C LEU A 5 13.05 -21.22 -37.90
N GLU A 6 14.13 -21.70 -38.53
CA GLU A 6 14.53 -21.31 -39.90
C GLU A 6 13.52 -21.79 -40.95
N GLU A 7 13.07 -23.04 -40.88
CA GLU A 7 12.01 -23.58 -41.75
C GLU A 7 10.69 -22.80 -41.57
N ILE A 8 10.34 -22.43 -40.33
CA ILE A 8 9.16 -21.60 -40.05
C ILE A 8 9.31 -20.22 -40.69
N PHE A 9 10.50 -19.61 -40.68
CA PHE A 9 10.70 -18.31 -41.33
C PHE A 9 10.56 -18.39 -42.85
N GLU A 10 11.13 -19.41 -43.48
CA GLU A 10 11.06 -19.61 -44.94
C GLU A 10 9.61 -19.85 -45.38
N GLU A 11 8.90 -20.75 -44.71
CA GLU A 11 7.53 -21.09 -45.06
C GLU A 11 6.55 -19.95 -44.74
N PHE A 12 6.77 -19.17 -43.67
CA PHE A 12 5.87 -18.07 -43.29
C PHE A 12 6.02 -16.82 -44.16
N ALA A 13 7.21 -16.59 -44.75
CA ALA A 13 7.53 -15.39 -45.51
C ALA A 13 6.78 -15.27 -46.85
N ASP A 14 6.45 -16.41 -47.47
CA ASP A 14 5.82 -16.48 -48.79
C ASP A 14 4.29 -16.61 -48.76
N LEU A 15 3.69 -16.65 -47.56
CA LEU A 15 2.25 -16.84 -47.38
C LEU A 15 1.48 -15.52 -47.23
N ASP A 16 0.27 -15.49 -47.80
CA ASP A 16 -0.66 -14.39 -47.54
C ASP A 16 -1.32 -14.51 -46.15
N ARG A 17 -2.15 -13.53 -45.77
CA ARG A 17 -2.72 -13.46 -44.42
C ARG A 17 -3.65 -14.63 -44.07
N GLU A 18 -4.37 -15.16 -45.05
CA GLU A 18 -5.30 -16.27 -44.84
C GLU A 18 -4.50 -17.57 -44.69
N ASP A 19 -3.51 -17.76 -45.54
CA ASP A 19 -2.60 -18.90 -45.50
C ASP A 19 -1.68 -18.89 -44.27
N GLN A 20 -1.24 -17.73 -43.79
CA GLN A 20 -0.50 -17.61 -42.51
C GLN A 20 -1.33 -18.04 -41.30
N SER A 21 -2.63 -17.73 -41.30
CA SER A 21 -3.52 -18.13 -40.22
C SER A 21 -3.75 -19.64 -40.23
N LYS A 22 -3.86 -20.22 -41.43
CA LYS A 22 -3.96 -21.68 -41.64
C LYS A 22 -2.66 -22.39 -41.24
N TYR A 23 -1.52 -21.84 -41.61
CA TYR A 23 -0.21 -22.35 -41.24
C TYR A 23 0.01 -22.36 -39.72
N LEU A 24 -0.41 -21.31 -39.00
CA LEU A 24 -0.39 -21.31 -37.54
C LEU A 24 -1.28 -22.42 -36.93
N LEU A 25 -2.42 -22.74 -37.56
CA LEU A 25 -3.26 -23.85 -37.11
C LEU A 25 -2.55 -25.19 -37.31
N GLU A 26 -1.93 -25.39 -38.47
CA GLU A 26 -1.15 -26.60 -38.79
C GLU A 26 0.03 -26.80 -37.84
N LEU A 27 0.75 -25.72 -37.50
CA LEU A 27 1.79 -25.74 -36.47
C LEU A 27 1.23 -26.13 -35.09
N GLY A 28 0.04 -25.64 -34.74
CA GLY A 28 -0.63 -25.96 -33.48
C GLY A 28 -1.09 -27.42 -33.38
N ASP A 29 -1.51 -28.01 -34.50
CA ASP A 29 -1.91 -29.42 -34.57
C ASP A 29 -0.73 -30.39 -34.42
N ALA A 30 0.47 -29.95 -34.78
CA ALA A 30 1.70 -30.70 -34.61
C ALA A 30 2.28 -30.67 -33.17
N LEU A 31 1.68 -29.90 -32.25
CA LEU A 31 2.11 -29.86 -30.86
C LEU A 31 1.95 -31.22 -30.16
N PRO A 32 2.92 -31.64 -29.34
CA PRO A 32 2.77 -32.83 -28.51
C PRO A 32 1.64 -32.65 -27.48
N ASP A 33 0.97 -33.75 -27.13
CA ASP A 33 -0.07 -33.75 -26.12
C ASP A 33 0.45 -33.23 -24.77
N PHE A 34 -0.26 -32.28 -24.19
CA PHE A 34 0.06 -31.75 -22.87
C PHE A 34 -0.56 -32.63 -21.76
N PRO A 35 0.27 -33.20 -20.85
CA PRO A 35 -0.23 -34.11 -19.83
C PRO A 35 -1.34 -33.51 -18.98
N SER A 36 -2.45 -34.23 -18.82
CA SER A 36 -3.62 -33.75 -18.05
C SER A 36 -3.28 -33.41 -16.60
N ALA A 37 -2.35 -34.15 -15.98
CA ALA A 37 -1.84 -33.88 -14.63
C ALA A 37 -1.13 -32.52 -14.49
N LEU A 38 -0.62 -31.95 -15.59
CA LEU A 38 0.02 -30.64 -15.61
C LEU A 38 -0.97 -29.50 -15.83
N ARG A 39 -2.25 -29.76 -16.11
CA ARG A 39 -3.32 -28.75 -16.24
C ARG A 39 -3.80 -28.28 -14.86
N THR A 40 -2.91 -27.66 -14.11
CA THR A 40 -3.16 -27.11 -12.77
C THR A 40 -3.12 -25.58 -12.78
N ASP A 41 -3.68 -24.94 -11.76
CA ASP A 41 -3.60 -23.47 -11.60
C ASP A 41 -2.17 -22.96 -11.49
N ASN A 42 -1.25 -23.79 -10.97
CA ASN A 42 0.18 -23.46 -10.87
C ASN A 42 0.87 -23.34 -12.23
N ASN A 43 0.40 -24.08 -13.24
CA ASN A 43 0.93 -24.05 -14.60
C ASN A 43 0.12 -23.15 -15.53
N ARG A 44 -0.93 -22.50 -15.03
CA ARG A 44 -1.78 -21.61 -15.82
C ARG A 44 -1.07 -20.30 -16.13
N VAL A 45 -1.15 -19.85 -17.39
CA VAL A 45 -0.69 -18.53 -17.81
C VAL A 45 -1.85 -17.54 -17.73
N TYR A 46 -1.73 -16.54 -16.85
CA TYR A 46 -2.75 -15.52 -16.63
C TYR A 46 -2.56 -14.32 -17.56
N GLY A 47 -3.65 -13.67 -17.94
CA GLY A 47 -3.64 -12.51 -18.87
C GLY A 47 -3.89 -12.87 -20.34
N CYS A 48 -4.17 -14.14 -20.65
CA CYS A 48 -4.67 -14.57 -21.94
C CYS A 48 -6.22 -14.71 -21.92
N GLN A 49 -6.89 -14.43 -23.05
CA GLN A 49 -8.34 -14.67 -23.18
C GLN A 49 -8.65 -16.17 -23.33
N SER A 50 -7.75 -16.92 -23.98
CA SER A 50 -7.79 -18.38 -24.03
C SER A 50 -7.12 -18.98 -22.80
N GLN A 51 -7.56 -20.16 -22.37
CA GLN A 51 -6.87 -20.89 -21.31
C GLN A 51 -5.56 -21.44 -21.88
N VAL A 52 -4.46 -21.16 -21.18
CA VAL A 52 -3.12 -21.62 -21.54
C VAL A 52 -2.48 -22.23 -20.30
N TRP A 53 -1.91 -23.43 -20.46
CA TRP A 53 -1.06 -24.06 -19.47
C TRP A 53 0.34 -24.20 -20.02
N LEU A 54 1.34 -23.88 -19.20
CA LEU A 54 2.75 -23.90 -19.56
C LEU A 54 3.59 -24.46 -18.41
N SER A 55 4.40 -25.44 -18.75
CA SER A 55 5.42 -26.06 -17.91
C SER A 55 6.71 -26.23 -18.73
N ALA A 56 7.77 -26.73 -18.11
CA ALA A 56 8.98 -27.09 -18.83
C ALA A 56 9.64 -28.31 -18.18
N ASP A 57 10.10 -29.24 -19.02
CA ASP A 57 11.04 -30.27 -18.60
C ASP A 57 12.43 -29.65 -18.56
N VAL A 58 13.11 -29.82 -17.42
CA VAL A 58 14.44 -29.25 -17.21
C VAL A 58 15.46 -30.37 -17.11
N SER A 59 16.48 -30.31 -17.94
CA SER A 59 17.61 -31.24 -17.91
C SER A 59 18.90 -30.50 -17.55
N GLY A 60 19.61 -30.98 -16.54
CA GLY A 60 20.78 -30.30 -15.97
C GLY A 60 20.46 -29.41 -14.77
N SER A 61 21.42 -28.59 -14.33
CA SER A 61 21.30 -27.74 -13.13
C SER A 61 22.06 -26.42 -13.31
N GLY A 62 21.56 -25.35 -12.70
CA GLY A 62 22.19 -24.02 -12.77
C GLY A 62 21.99 -23.32 -14.12
N GLU A 63 22.92 -22.45 -14.48
CA GLU A 63 22.87 -21.65 -15.72
C GLU A 63 22.91 -22.49 -17.00
N THR A 64 23.43 -23.72 -16.93
CA THR A 64 23.52 -24.67 -18.06
C THR A 64 22.30 -25.59 -18.17
N ALA A 65 21.32 -25.45 -17.26
CA ALA A 65 20.08 -26.24 -17.32
C ALA A 65 19.33 -25.93 -18.62
N ARG A 66 19.09 -26.96 -19.43
CA ARG A 66 18.33 -26.84 -20.69
C ARG A 66 16.86 -27.05 -20.43
N LEU A 67 16.04 -26.16 -20.96
CA LEU A 67 14.59 -26.21 -20.83
C LEU A 67 13.98 -26.78 -22.12
N ARG A 68 12.95 -27.60 -21.95
CA ARG A 68 12.05 -28.02 -23.01
C ARG A 68 10.64 -27.64 -22.60
N ILE A 69 10.01 -26.75 -23.35
CA ILE A 69 8.71 -26.17 -23.01
C ILE A 69 7.61 -27.18 -23.32
N LEU A 70 6.71 -27.36 -22.37
CA LEU A 70 5.46 -28.10 -22.53
C LEU A 70 4.33 -27.10 -22.36
N ALA A 71 3.52 -26.87 -23.39
CA ALA A 71 2.41 -25.95 -23.28
C ALA A 71 1.24 -26.33 -24.19
N ASP A 72 0.04 -25.92 -23.81
CA ASP A 72 -1.17 -26.14 -24.59
C ASP A 72 -2.23 -25.08 -24.29
N SER A 73 -3.20 -24.95 -25.20
CA SER A 73 -4.29 -23.98 -25.10
C SER A 73 -5.61 -24.53 -25.63
N ASP A 74 -6.72 -24.04 -25.09
CA ASP A 74 -8.06 -24.27 -25.64
C ASP A 74 -8.32 -23.50 -26.97
N SER A 75 -7.33 -22.74 -27.47
CA SER A 75 -7.39 -22.03 -28.75
C SER A 75 -6.34 -22.53 -29.75
N ASN A 76 -6.80 -23.02 -30.91
CA ASN A 76 -5.92 -23.58 -31.95
C ASN A 76 -4.88 -22.58 -32.50
N ILE A 77 -5.24 -21.29 -32.61
CA ILE A 77 -4.28 -20.26 -33.06
C ILE A 77 -3.21 -20.01 -31.98
N VAL A 78 -3.58 -20.09 -30.70
CA VAL A 78 -2.62 -19.94 -29.60
C VAL A 78 -1.71 -21.17 -29.49
N ARG A 79 -2.21 -22.36 -29.84
CA ARG A 79 -1.38 -23.56 -30.05
C ARG A 79 -0.33 -23.33 -31.14
N GLY A 80 -0.68 -22.69 -32.26
CA GLY A 80 0.31 -22.27 -33.28
C GLY A 80 1.41 -21.36 -32.74
N LEU A 81 1.04 -20.38 -31.90
CA LEU A 81 2.01 -19.48 -31.26
C LEU A 81 2.91 -20.21 -30.25
N ILE A 82 2.38 -21.21 -29.55
CA ILE A 82 3.15 -22.08 -28.65
C ILE A 82 4.21 -22.86 -29.44
N ALA A 83 3.87 -23.38 -30.63
CA ALA A 83 4.81 -24.09 -31.48
C ALA A 83 6.01 -23.21 -31.88
N ILE A 84 5.76 -21.94 -32.22
CA ILE A 84 6.84 -20.96 -32.51
C ILE A 84 7.74 -20.75 -31.29
N LEU A 85 7.15 -20.63 -30.09
CA LEU A 85 7.93 -20.47 -28.86
C LEU A 85 8.76 -21.72 -28.53
N GLN A 86 8.22 -22.92 -28.77
CA GLN A 86 8.98 -24.17 -28.64
C GLN A 86 10.15 -24.19 -29.62
N SER A 87 9.94 -23.89 -30.90
CA SER A 87 11.01 -23.83 -31.90
C SER A 87 12.08 -22.78 -31.59
N ALA A 88 11.72 -21.69 -30.89
CA ALA A 88 12.66 -20.64 -30.51
C ALA A 88 13.46 -20.94 -29.23
N TYR A 89 12.87 -21.63 -28.26
CA TYR A 89 13.44 -21.78 -26.91
C TYR A 89 13.84 -23.21 -26.55
N ASP A 90 13.25 -24.24 -27.17
CA ASP A 90 13.55 -25.63 -26.79
C ASP A 90 15.02 -25.95 -26.99
N GLY A 91 15.62 -26.51 -25.95
CA GLY A 91 17.03 -26.88 -25.95
C GLY A 91 17.97 -25.74 -25.57
N LEU A 92 17.51 -24.48 -25.48
CA LEU A 92 18.32 -23.40 -24.92
C LEU A 92 18.56 -23.59 -23.42
N THR A 93 19.72 -23.13 -22.96
CA THR A 93 20.02 -23.07 -21.53
C THR A 93 19.23 -21.95 -20.84
N ALA A 94 19.07 -22.04 -19.53
CA ALA A 94 18.39 -21.03 -18.73
C ALA A 94 18.99 -19.63 -18.93
N ALA A 95 20.31 -19.51 -19.05
CA ALA A 95 20.98 -18.23 -19.32
C ALA A 95 20.72 -17.71 -20.75
N GLU A 96 20.74 -18.59 -21.75
CA GLU A 96 20.42 -18.23 -23.14
C GLU A 96 18.98 -17.74 -23.26
N ILE A 97 18.01 -18.42 -22.64
CA ILE A 97 16.59 -18.01 -22.67
C ILE A 97 16.38 -16.59 -22.12
N LEU A 98 17.09 -16.22 -21.05
CA LEU A 98 16.97 -14.90 -20.42
C LEU A 98 17.55 -13.77 -21.27
N THR A 99 18.46 -14.10 -22.21
CA THR A 99 19.15 -13.12 -23.07
C THR A 99 18.71 -13.19 -24.53
N TYR A 100 17.89 -14.17 -24.89
CA TYR A 100 17.41 -14.40 -26.25
C TYR A 100 16.43 -13.30 -26.69
N ASP A 101 16.74 -12.62 -27.81
CA ASP A 101 15.85 -11.60 -28.40
C ASP A 101 14.67 -12.24 -29.15
N ILE A 102 13.71 -12.73 -28.39
CA ILE A 102 12.46 -13.28 -28.95
C ILE A 102 11.65 -12.22 -29.73
N GLN A 103 11.88 -10.93 -29.48
CA GLN A 103 11.21 -9.87 -30.22
C GLN A 103 11.74 -9.80 -31.66
N ALA A 104 12.98 -10.20 -31.94
CA ALA A 104 13.49 -10.33 -33.31
C ALA A 104 12.68 -11.37 -34.10
N VAL A 105 12.41 -12.52 -33.49
CA VAL A 105 11.57 -13.58 -34.08
C VAL A 105 10.16 -13.05 -34.40
N PHE A 106 9.54 -12.33 -33.46
CA PHE A 106 8.20 -11.76 -33.68
C PHE A 106 8.17 -10.68 -34.76
N ARG A 107 9.24 -9.88 -34.90
CA ARG A 107 9.37 -8.89 -35.97
C ARG A 107 9.54 -9.56 -37.33
N GLN A 108 10.36 -10.62 -37.40
CA GLN A 108 10.63 -11.34 -38.64
C GLN A 108 9.39 -12.07 -39.17
N LEU A 109 8.58 -12.65 -38.28
CA LEU A 109 7.29 -13.25 -38.63
C LEU A 109 6.14 -12.22 -38.74
N ASN A 110 6.43 -10.93 -38.56
CA ASN A 110 5.46 -9.83 -38.56
C ASN A 110 4.21 -10.06 -37.66
N LEU A 111 4.32 -10.91 -36.63
CA LEU A 111 3.17 -11.44 -35.87
C LEU A 111 2.29 -10.33 -35.28
N GLN A 112 2.87 -9.17 -34.98
CA GLN A 112 2.18 -8.02 -34.42
C GLN A 112 1.07 -7.45 -35.31
N GLN A 113 1.13 -7.66 -36.63
CA GLN A 113 0.11 -7.23 -37.61
C GLN A 113 -0.92 -8.34 -37.90
N HIS A 114 -0.57 -9.60 -37.60
CA HIS A 114 -1.35 -10.78 -37.98
C HIS A 114 -2.18 -11.37 -36.83
N ILE A 115 -1.84 -11.10 -35.57
CA ILE A 115 -2.61 -11.55 -34.40
C ILE A 115 -3.32 -10.38 -33.69
N SER A 116 -4.51 -10.66 -33.13
CA SER A 116 -5.30 -9.65 -32.43
C SER A 116 -4.56 -9.08 -31.20
N PRO A 117 -4.88 -7.85 -30.76
CA PRO A 117 -4.30 -7.26 -29.56
C PRO A 117 -4.36 -8.18 -28.32
N GLN A 118 -5.46 -8.92 -28.16
CA GLN A 118 -5.65 -9.88 -27.07
C GLN A 118 -4.69 -11.07 -27.17
N ARG A 119 -4.44 -11.58 -28.38
CA ARG A 119 -3.47 -12.68 -28.62
C ARG A 119 -2.03 -12.22 -28.41
N ARG A 120 -1.71 -10.95 -28.70
CA ARG A 120 -0.40 -10.36 -28.36
C ARG A 120 -0.14 -10.35 -26.85
N ASN A 121 -1.16 -10.03 -26.05
CA ASN A 121 -1.05 -10.07 -24.59
C ASN A 121 -0.83 -11.50 -24.08
N GLY A 122 -1.56 -12.48 -24.62
CA GLY A 122 -1.37 -13.89 -24.31
C GLY A 122 0.04 -14.40 -24.67
N LEU A 123 0.54 -14.04 -25.85
CA LEU A 123 1.91 -14.36 -26.29
C LEU A 123 2.97 -13.78 -25.36
N ARG A 124 2.81 -12.53 -24.94
CA ARG A 124 3.70 -11.90 -23.94
C ARG A 124 3.68 -12.65 -22.61
N GLY A 125 2.50 -13.03 -22.12
CA GLY A 125 2.36 -13.81 -20.88
C GLY A 125 3.05 -15.19 -20.95
N MET A 126 3.03 -15.85 -22.11
CA MET A 126 3.76 -17.11 -22.31
C MET A 126 5.28 -16.91 -22.26
N VAL A 127 5.81 -15.87 -22.92
CA VAL A 127 7.24 -15.52 -22.89
C VAL A 127 7.70 -15.20 -21.46
N GLU A 128 6.96 -14.35 -20.74
CA GLU A 128 7.27 -13.99 -19.35
C GLU A 128 7.29 -15.23 -18.45
N ARG A 129 6.37 -16.17 -18.66
CA ARG A 129 6.33 -17.44 -17.91
C ARG A 129 7.54 -18.32 -18.21
N ILE A 130 7.95 -18.45 -19.48
CA ILE A 130 9.14 -19.21 -19.87
C ILE A 130 10.39 -18.61 -19.23
N GLN A 131 10.55 -17.29 -19.31
CA GLN A 131 11.67 -16.57 -18.69
C GLN A 131 11.67 -16.70 -17.16
N LEU A 132 10.50 -16.73 -16.53
CA LEU A 132 10.38 -16.98 -15.08
C LEU A 132 10.87 -18.40 -14.71
N ILE A 133 10.50 -19.41 -15.49
CA ILE A 133 10.96 -20.78 -15.28
C ILE A 133 12.49 -20.83 -15.44
N ALA A 134 13.05 -20.24 -16.50
CA ALA A 134 14.49 -20.14 -16.72
C ALA A 134 15.21 -19.43 -15.55
N GLY A 135 14.68 -18.30 -15.09
CA GLY A 135 15.24 -17.53 -13.98
C GLY A 135 15.34 -18.31 -12.67
N ARG A 136 14.38 -19.21 -12.39
CA ARG A 136 14.44 -20.08 -11.20
C ARG A 136 15.62 -21.06 -11.24
N HIS A 137 16.05 -21.49 -12.41
CA HIS A 137 17.16 -22.43 -12.57
C HIS A 137 18.52 -21.73 -12.68
N ALA A 138 18.57 -20.51 -13.22
CA ALA A 138 19.78 -19.70 -13.23
C ALA A 138 20.24 -19.26 -11.81
N VAL A 139 19.29 -19.02 -10.88
CA VAL A 139 19.58 -18.56 -9.51
C VAL A 139 20.13 -19.67 -8.57
N ILE A 140 19.99 -20.95 -8.93
CA ILE A 140 20.40 -22.07 -8.06
C ILE A 140 21.93 -22.28 -8.03
N ALA A 141 22.71 -21.69 -8.95
CA ALA A 141 24.16 -21.89 -9.01
C ALA A 141 24.99 -20.99 -8.06
N SER A 142 24.49 -19.83 -7.62
CA SER A 142 25.28 -18.95 -6.72
C SER A 142 25.24 -19.41 -5.26
N ALA A 143 24.34 -20.33 -4.91
CA ALA A 143 24.16 -20.83 -3.55
C ALA A 143 24.82 -22.20 -3.29
N GLN A 144 25.30 -22.91 -4.32
CA GLN A 144 25.82 -24.29 -4.21
C GLN A 144 27.36 -24.40 -4.07
N ALA A 145 28.08 -23.28 -3.96
CA ALA A 145 29.53 -23.28 -3.68
C ALA A 145 29.87 -23.37 -2.17
N ALA A 146 28.86 -23.33 -1.30
CA ALA A 146 29.01 -23.55 0.13
C ALA A 146 28.19 -24.77 0.55
N GLU A 147 28.77 -25.59 1.42
CA GLU A 147 28.14 -26.70 2.15
C GLU A 147 28.20 -28.10 1.49
N ASN A 148 29.37 -28.72 1.60
CA ASN A 148 29.48 -30.17 1.84
C ASN A 148 29.69 -30.38 3.34
N VAL A 149 28.67 -30.81 4.12
CA VAL A 149 28.71 -31.90 5.14
C VAL A 149 27.27 -32.27 5.56
N GLY A 150 26.85 -33.50 5.21
CA GLY A 150 25.85 -34.41 5.82
C GLY A 150 24.63 -33.95 6.64
N LEU A 151 23.44 -34.45 6.25
CA LEU A 151 22.18 -34.51 7.03
C LEU A 151 21.61 -35.96 6.94
N PRO A 152 20.72 -36.47 7.84
CA PRO A 152 19.56 -35.71 8.35
C PRO A 152 19.06 -35.98 9.79
N ALA A 153 18.35 -34.99 10.34
CA ALA A 153 17.30 -35.14 11.33
C ALA A 153 15.99 -34.53 10.78
N PRO A 154 14.79 -34.93 11.25
CA PRO A 154 13.53 -34.75 10.53
C PRO A 154 13.13 -33.29 10.35
N LEU A 155 12.48 -33.03 9.20
CA LEU A 155 12.03 -31.72 8.73
C LEU A 155 11.17 -30.98 9.76
N PRO A 156 11.50 -29.73 10.12
CA PRO A 156 10.55 -28.87 10.81
C PRO A 156 9.46 -28.40 9.84
N LEU A 157 8.25 -28.29 10.38
CA LEU A 157 7.04 -27.77 9.74
C LEU A 157 7.34 -26.50 8.94
N CYS A 158 6.86 -26.43 7.69
CA CYS A 158 6.95 -25.25 6.83
C CYS A 158 6.55 -23.98 7.61
N PRO A 159 7.43 -22.96 7.71
CA PRO A 159 7.00 -21.63 8.11
C PRO A 159 5.96 -21.13 7.09
N ALA A 160 4.98 -20.35 7.56
CA ALA A 160 4.08 -19.62 6.67
C ALA A 160 4.87 -18.88 5.57
N PRO A 161 4.35 -18.75 4.34
CA PRO A 161 5.07 -18.08 3.26
C PRO A 161 5.48 -16.67 3.69
N ARG A 162 6.79 -16.38 3.60
CA ARG A 162 7.39 -15.08 3.89
C ARG A 162 6.77 -14.01 2.98
N PHE A 163 6.46 -12.84 3.52
CA PHE A 163 5.98 -11.69 2.74
C PHE A 163 6.93 -11.37 1.58
N ASP A 164 6.44 -11.39 0.34
CA ASP A 164 7.23 -11.10 -0.86
C ASP A 164 7.08 -9.63 -1.27
N ALA A 165 7.96 -8.80 -0.70
CA ALA A 165 7.97 -7.36 -0.94
C ALA A 165 8.27 -7.01 -2.41
N LEU A 166 9.03 -7.83 -3.15
CA LEU A 166 9.32 -7.59 -4.57
C LEU A 166 8.09 -7.87 -5.43
N HIS A 167 7.34 -8.95 -5.13
CA HIS A 167 6.05 -9.19 -5.76
C HIS A 167 5.09 -8.03 -5.50
N VAL A 168 5.01 -7.55 -4.26
CA VAL A 168 4.20 -6.39 -3.89
C VAL A 168 4.65 -5.14 -4.65
N ARG A 169 5.95 -4.84 -4.69
CA ARG A 169 6.50 -3.68 -5.40
C ARG A 169 6.17 -3.66 -6.89
N ARG A 170 6.15 -4.81 -7.56
CA ARG A 170 5.76 -4.90 -8.99
C ARG A 170 4.33 -4.43 -9.26
N GLN A 171 3.48 -4.43 -8.24
CA GLN A 171 2.11 -3.95 -8.36
C GLN A 171 2.01 -2.42 -8.37
N PHE A 172 3.11 -1.68 -8.14
CA PHE A 172 3.13 -0.21 -8.11
C PHE A 172 3.80 0.36 -9.36
N PRO A 173 3.05 0.77 -10.41
CA PRO A 173 3.64 1.15 -11.70
C PRO A 173 4.72 2.24 -11.60
N VAL A 174 4.50 3.23 -10.74
CA VAL A 174 5.43 4.36 -10.53
C VAL A 174 6.79 3.93 -9.97
N LEU A 175 6.85 2.86 -9.16
CA LEU A 175 8.09 2.35 -8.58
C LEU A 175 8.90 1.49 -9.55
N ASN A 176 8.27 1.09 -10.67
CA ASN A 176 8.87 0.29 -11.74
C ASN A 176 9.21 1.15 -12.96
N ARG A 177 9.17 2.48 -12.84
CA ARG A 177 9.61 3.41 -13.86
C ARG A 177 11.00 3.97 -13.47
N PRO A 178 12.01 3.90 -14.36
CA PRO A 178 13.28 4.53 -14.10
C PRO A 178 13.13 6.06 -14.08
N LEU A 179 13.97 6.70 -13.28
CA LEU A 179 14.20 8.14 -13.24
C LEU A 179 14.97 8.58 -14.50
N GLY A 180 15.13 9.89 -14.68
CA GLY A 180 15.77 10.45 -15.88
C GLY A 180 17.21 10.00 -16.10
N ASP A 181 17.89 9.57 -15.05
CA ASP A 181 19.27 9.06 -15.02
C ASP A 181 19.37 7.52 -15.08
N GLY A 182 18.23 6.82 -15.20
CA GLY A 182 18.16 5.36 -15.26
C GLY A 182 18.04 4.65 -13.91
N LEU A 183 18.14 5.36 -12.78
CA LEU A 183 17.93 4.76 -11.46
C LEU A 183 16.46 4.43 -11.22
N PHE A 184 16.17 3.41 -10.40
CA PHE A 184 14.81 3.16 -9.92
C PHE A 184 14.58 3.86 -8.58
N PRO A 185 13.36 4.39 -8.32
CA PRO A 185 13.10 5.19 -7.13
C PRO A 185 13.11 4.33 -5.86
N VAL A 186 13.97 4.70 -4.91
CA VAL A 186 13.94 4.21 -3.52
C VAL A 186 13.01 5.14 -2.74
N TYR A 187 11.71 4.89 -2.83
CA TYR A 187 10.67 5.74 -2.23
C TYR A 187 10.51 5.45 -0.74
N LEU A 188 10.96 6.37 0.11
CA LEU A 188 10.99 6.27 1.58
C LEU A 188 10.20 7.41 2.25
N ASP A 189 9.15 7.91 1.60
CA ASP A 189 8.25 8.96 2.12
C ASP A 189 6.77 8.50 2.17
N SER A 190 6.53 7.21 2.37
CA SER A 190 5.17 6.63 2.45
C SER A 190 4.33 7.24 3.60
N GLY A 191 4.98 7.68 4.67
CA GLY A 191 4.34 8.37 5.79
C GLY A 191 3.81 9.76 5.45
N ALA A 192 4.22 10.35 4.32
CA ALA A 192 3.55 11.51 3.74
C ALA A 192 2.35 11.07 2.89
N SER A 193 2.58 10.21 1.92
CA SER A 193 1.57 9.62 1.05
C SER A 193 2.14 8.35 0.43
N ALA A 194 1.38 7.25 0.45
CA ALA A 194 1.83 6.00 -0.15
C ALA A 194 1.63 6.01 -1.67
N GLN A 195 2.45 5.25 -2.40
CA GLN A 195 2.19 4.98 -3.82
C GLN A 195 0.93 4.13 -4.01
N LYS A 196 0.39 4.07 -5.23
CA LYS A 196 -0.88 3.37 -5.53
C LYS A 196 -0.62 2.06 -6.28
N PRO A 197 -1.20 0.92 -5.83
CA PRO A 197 -1.11 -0.31 -6.60
C PRO A 197 -1.99 -0.20 -7.86
N ALA A 198 -1.62 -0.97 -8.89
CA ALA A 198 -2.27 -0.93 -10.20
C ALA A 198 -3.76 -1.24 -10.13
N CYS A 199 -4.20 -2.08 -9.19
CA CYS A 199 -5.62 -2.40 -8.99
C CYS A 199 -6.46 -1.19 -8.57
N VAL A 200 -5.91 -0.27 -7.75
CA VAL A 200 -6.61 0.96 -7.34
C VAL A 200 -6.75 1.92 -8.52
N ILE A 201 -5.65 2.12 -9.27
CA ILE A 201 -5.64 2.96 -10.47
C ILE A 201 -6.62 2.42 -11.52
N ALA A 202 -6.59 1.11 -11.74
CA ALA A 202 -7.50 0.44 -12.66
C ALA A 202 -8.96 0.59 -12.20
N LYS A 203 -9.24 0.53 -10.90
CA LYS A 203 -10.60 0.69 -10.38
C LYS A 203 -11.14 2.11 -10.56
N GLU A 204 -10.35 3.14 -10.25
CA GLU A 204 -10.78 4.53 -10.49
C GLU A 204 -11.06 4.77 -11.98
N ARG A 205 -10.18 4.28 -12.85
CA ARG A 205 -10.37 4.31 -14.30
C ARG A 205 -11.63 3.57 -14.73
N GLU A 206 -11.85 2.36 -14.22
CA GLU A 206 -13.02 1.53 -14.56
C GLU A 206 -14.33 2.27 -14.25
N VAL A 207 -14.43 2.86 -13.05
CA VAL A 207 -15.63 3.61 -12.64
C VAL A 207 -15.91 4.75 -13.63
N GLU A 208 -14.91 5.58 -13.91
CA GLU A 208 -15.03 6.75 -14.79
C GLU A 208 -15.33 6.36 -16.24
N GLU A 209 -14.67 5.32 -16.78
CA GLU A 209 -14.78 4.93 -18.19
C GLU A 209 -16.04 4.11 -18.49
N GLN A 210 -16.64 3.42 -17.50
CA GLN A 210 -17.64 2.38 -17.77
C GLN A 210 -19.03 2.64 -17.18
N TYR A 211 -19.16 3.22 -15.97
CA TYR A 211 -20.46 3.30 -15.29
C TYR A 211 -20.59 4.45 -14.29
N TYR A 212 -19.82 5.53 -14.45
CA TYR A 212 -19.93 6.69 -13.58
C TYR A 212 -21.35 7.26 -13.55
N ALA A 213 -21.85 7.51 -12.35
CA ALA A 213 -23.11 8.16 -12.06
C ALA A 213 -23.05 8.83 -10.68
N ASN A 214 -24.01 9.70 -10.38
CA ASN A 214 -24.11 10.29 -9.05
C ASN A 214 -24.73 9.28 -8.06
N ALA A 215 -24.12 9.11 -6.89
CA ALA A 215 -24.57 8.20 -5.85
C ALA A 215 -25.89 8.66 -5.22
N HIS A 216 -26.71 7.70 -4.81
CA HIS A 216 -27.98 7.85 -4.08
C HIS A 216 -29.04 8.69 -4.78
N ARG A 217 -28.96 8.83 -6.12
CA ARG A 217 -29.85 9.69 -6.92
C ARG A 217 -30.43 9.04 -8.18
N GLY A 218 -29.94 7.88 -8.58
CA GLY A 218 -30.29 7.25 -9.85
C GLY A 218 -30.98 5.91 -9.69
N THR A 219 -32.13 5.71 -10.32
CA THR A 219 -32.77 4.39 -10.47
C THR A 219 -32.27 3.63 -11.70
N TYR A 220 -31.44 4.27 -12.53
CA TYR A 220 -30.84 3.68 -13.72
C TYR A 220 -29.61 2.83 -13.36
N GLN A 221 -29.25 1.90 -14.22
CA GLN A 221 -28.29 0.81 -13.95
C GLN A 221 -26.94 1.29 -13.40
N PHE A 222 -26.40 2.41 -13.91
CA PHE A 222 -25.14 2.98 -13.41
C PHE A 222 -25.26 3.53 -11.98
N GLY A 223 -26.37 4.20 -11.66
CA GLY A 223 -26.63 4.68 -10.29
C GLY A 223 -26.70 3.54 -9.29
N VAL A 224 -27.43 2.47 -9.63
CA VAL A 224 -27.54 1.27 -8.78
C VAL A 224 -26.17 0.65 -8.52
N ARG A 225 -25.34 0.49 -9.57
CA ARG A 225 -23.99 -0.07 -9.43
C ARG A 225 -23.07 0.82 -8.60
N ILE A 226 -23.14 2.14 -8.76
CA ILE A 226 -22.38 3.08 -7.95
C ILE A 226 -22.75 2.95 -6.47
N ASP A 227 -24.05 2.91 -6.15
CA ASP A 227 -24.53 2.77 -4.78
C ASP A 227 -24.04 1.46 -4.15
N GLU A 228 -24.12 0.35 -4.88
CA GLU A 228 -23.62 -0.96 -4.44
C GLU A 228 -22.10 -0.93 -4.17
N GLU A 229 -21.29 -0.39 -5.09
CA GLU A 229 -19.83 -0.36 -4.92
C GLU A 229 -19.38 0.63 -3.84
N TYR A 230 -20.08 1.76 -3.70
CA TYR A 230 -19.81 2.77 -2.68
C TYR A 230 -20.10 2.24 -1.27
N GLU A 231 -21.26 1.62 -1.06
CA GLU A 231 -21.61 1.00 0.22
C GLU A 231 -20.80 -0.27 0.49
N SER A 232 -20.40 -1.01 -0.56
CA SER A 232 -19.43 -2.12 -0.41
C SER A 232 -18.07 -1.62 0.09
N ALA A 233 -17.58 -0.47 -0.40
CA ALA A 233 -16.36 0.14 0.11
C ALA A 233 -16.51 0.54 1.59
N ARG A 234 -17.67 1.08 1.98
CA ARG A 234 -17.98 1.41 3.37
C ARG A 234 -17.95 0.17 4.27
N GLN A 235 -18.58 -0.93 3.86
CA GLN A 235 -18.56 -2.19 4.60
C GLN A 235 -17.15 -2.77 4.71
N LEU A 236 -16.38 -2.77 3.62
CA LEU A 236 -14.99 -3.24 3.65
C LEU A 236 -14.14 -2.47 4.64
N ILE A 237 -14.33 -1.15 4.72
CA ILE A 237 -13.64 -0.28 5.67
C ILE A 237 -14.07 -0.60 7.11
N ALA A 238 -15.38 -0.78 7.35
CA ALA A 238 -15.90 -1.17 8.66
C ALA A 238 -15.28 -2.48 9.14
N ASP A 239 -15.25 -3.51 8.29
CA ASP A 239 -14.65 -4.79 8.59
C ASP A 239 -13.15 -4.67 8.84
N PHE A 240 -12.45 -3.87 8.03
CA PHE A 240 -11.00 -3.68 8.10
C PHE A 240 -10.53 -3.08 9.43
N ILE A 241 -11.33 -2.19 10.03
CA ILE A 241 -11.03 -1.56 11.32
C ILE A 241 -11.79 -2.20 12.49
N GLY A 242 -12.56 -3.28 12.25
CA GLY A 242 -13.37 -3.96 13.26
C GLY A 242 -14.47 -3.09 13.86
N ALA A 243 -15.14 -2.26 13.06
CA ALA A 243 -16.36 -1.54 13.44
C ALA A 243 -17.56 -2.51 13.49
N GLN A 244 -18.62 -2.13 14.21
CA GLN A 244 -19.80 -3.00 14.37
C GLN A 244 -20.78 -2.87 13.20
N SER A 245 -20.78 -1.73 12.52
CA SER A 245 -21.64 -1.46 11.37
C SER A 245 -20.96 -0.53 10.38
N ALA A 246 -21.29 -0.67 9.10
CA ALA A 246 -20.93 0.30 8.07
C ALA A 246 -21.51 1.70 8.36
N ASP A 247 -22.63 1.79 9.09
CA ASP A 247 -23.24 3.07 9.49
C ASP A 247 -22.35 3.92 10.41
N GLU A 248 -21.33 3.31 11.00
CA GLU A 248 -20.33 3.98 11.85
C GLU A 248 -19.22 4.65 11.05
N ILE A 249 -19.22 4.49 9.72
CA ILE A 249 -18.19 4.99 8.81
C ILE A 249 -18.71 6.20 8.05
N VAL A 250 -18.04 7.34 8.21
CA VAL A 250 -18.29 8.59 7.50
C VAL A 250 -17.12 8.89 6.57
N PHE A 251 -17.40 9.18 5.31
CA PHE A 251 -16.41 9.63 4.34
C PHE A 251 -16.15 11.13 4.47
N THR A 252 -14.87 11.48 4.47
CA THR A 252 -14.39 12.86 4.57
C THR A 252 -13.34 13.12 3.50
N ALA A 253 -12.84 14.35 3.37
CA ALA A 253 -11.73 14.65 2.46
C ALA A 253 -10.33 14.26 3.03
N GLY A 254 -10.27 13.58 4.18
CA GLY A 254 -9.04 13.16 4.84
C GLY A 254 -9.12 13.25 6.36
N THR A 255 -8.13 12.70 7.06
CA THR A 255 -8.01 12.74 8.53
C THR A 255 -8.26 14.13 9.11
N THR A 256 -7.67 15.16 8.49
CA THR A 256 -7.82 16.55 8.94
C THR A 256 -9.28 17.00 8.99
N VAL A 257 -10.07 16.66 7.98
CA VAL A 257 -11.49 17.05 7.94
C VAL A 257 -12.27 16.25 9.00
N GLY A 258 -12.01 14.95 9.12
CA GLY A 258 -12.62 14.14 10.18
C GLY A 258 -12.36 14.70 11.59
N LEU A 259 -11.12 15.09 11.90
CA LEU A 259 -10.80 15.70 13.20
C LEU A 259 -11.50 17.03 13.43
N ASN A 260 -11.62 17.87 12.40
CA ASN A 260 -12.37 19.12 12.50
C ASN A 260 -13.87 18.87 12.69
N MET A 261 -14.44 17.85 12.05
CA MET A 261 -15.83 17.44 12.24
C MET A 261 -16.09 17.01 13.68
N ILE A 262 -15.22 16.16 14.26
CA ILE A 262 -15.36 15.73 15.66
C ILE A 262 -15.19 16.92 16.61
N ALA A 263 -14.15 17.73 16.41
CA ALA A 263 -13.88 18.88 17.26
C ALA A 263 -15.04 19.89 17.26
N SER A 264 -15.59 20.19 16.08
CA SER A 264 -16.64 21.22 15.94
C SER A 264 -18.05 20.69 16.20
N GLY A 265 -18.37 19.48 15.73
CA GLY A 265 -19.71 18.89 15.80
C GLY A 265 -19.99 18.10 17.07
N TRP A 266 -18.96 17.45 17.64
CA TRP A 266 -19.11 16.65 18.85
C TRP A 266 -18.57 17.38 20.09
N ALA A 267 -17.34 17.87 20.06
CA ALA A 267 -16.69 18.42 21.25
C ALA A 267 -17.14 19.85 21.61
N ALA A 268 -17.16 20.78 20.64
CA ALA A 268 -17.46 22.18 20.91
C ALA A 268 -18.83 22.42 21.60
N PRO A 269 -19.93 21.73 21.25
CA PRO A 269 -21.22 21.89 21.94
C PRO A 269 -21.24 21.35 23.38
N ARG A 270 -20.25 20.54 23.77
CA ARG A 270 -20.21 19.82 25.05
C ARG A 270 -19.23 20.42 26.05
N LEU A 271 -18.18 21.08 25.56
CA LEU A 271 -17.13 21.65 26.39
C LEU A 271 -17.55 22.97 27.02
N GLN A 272 -17.21 23.13 28.29
CA GLN A 272 -17.44 24.33 29.09
C GLN A 272 -16.11 24.92 29.60
N PRO A 273 -16.11 26.19 30.06
CA PRO A 273 -14.94 26.76 30.70
C PRO A 273 -14.42 25.90 31.86
N GLY A 274 -13.14 25.55 31.82
CA GLY A 274 -12.49 24.71 32.83
C GLY A 274 -12.52 23.21 32.59
N ASP A 275 -13.25 22.73 31.57
CA ASP A 275 -13.07 21.37 31.05
C ASP A 275 -11.68 21.19 30.43
N GLU A 276 -11.22 19.96 30.30
CA GLU A 276 -9.89 19.63 29.79
C GLU A 276 -9.98 18.80 28.50
N ILE A 277 -9.18 19.21 27.52
CA ILE A 277 -8.85 18.42 26.32
C ILE A 277 -7.42 17.93 26.49
N LEU A 278 -7.25 16.63 26.66
CA LEU A 278 -5.93 16.00 26.82
C LEU A 278 -5.39 15.56 25.46
N THR A 279 -4.17 15.97 25.15
CA THR A 279 -3.47 15.62 23.90
C THR A 279 -1.98 15.45 24.15
N THR A 280 -1.14 15.42 23.12
CA THR A 280 0.31 15.19 23.23
C THR A 280 1.08 16.23 22.42
N VAL A 281 2.36 16.45 22.74
CA VAL A 281 3.22 17.28 21.87
C VAL A 281 3.55 16.58 20.55
N MET A 282 3.39 15.25 20.46
CA MET A 282 3.71 14.46 19.27
C MET A 282 2.59 14.43 18.21
N GLU A 283 1.46 15.09 18.47
CA GLU A 283 0.37 15.15 17.51
C GLU A 283 0.77 15.85 16.22
N HIS A 284 0.27 15.30 15.12
CA HIS A 284 0.24 16.01 13.84
C HIS A 284 -0.61 17.27 13.98
N HIS A 285 -0.30 18.34 13.23
CA HIS A 285 -1.05 19.60 13.26
C HIS A 285 -2.56 19.41 13.09
N ALA A 286 -2.96 18.44 12.27
CA ALA A 286 -4.36 18.06 12.06
C ALA A 286 -5.06 17.57 13.35
N ASN A 287 -4.34 16.93 14.28
CA ASN A 287 -4.83 16.49 15.58
C ASN A 287 -4.37 17.38 16.74
N PHE A 288 -3.96 18.62 16.45
CA PHE A 288 -3.56 19.61 17.45
C PHE A 288 -4.35 20.91 17.29
N VAL A 289 -4.34 21.48 16.09
CA VAL A 289 -4.95 22.79 15.79
C VAL A 289 -6.47 22.79 16.04
N PRO A 290 -7.28 21.79 15.64
CA PRO A 290 -8.72 21.81 15.90
C PRO A 290 -9.04 21.89 17.39
N TRP A 291 -8.31 21.15 18.22
CA TRP A 291 -8.48 21.14 19.67
C TRP A 291 -8.05 22.45 20.31
N GLN A 292 -6.97 23.07 19.81
CA GLN A 292 -6.58 24.41 20.21
C GLN A 292 -7.68 25.43 19.89
N GLN A 293 -8.28 25.36 18.70
CA GLN A 293 -9.37 26.27 18.33
C GLN A 293 -10.63 26.06 19.16
N VAL A 294 -10.99 24.80 19.44
CA VAL A 294 -12.14 24.49 20.31
C VAL A 294 -11.88 24.96 21.75
N SER A 295 -10.68 24.72 22.28
CA SER A 295 -10.26 25.21 23.60
C SER A 295 -10.43 26.74 23.72
N ILE A 296 -9.97 27.50 22.71
CA ILE A 296 -10.14 28.96 22.68
C ILE A 296 -11.62 29.36 22.66
N ARG A 297 -12.44 28.67 21.88
CA ARG A 297 -13.87 29.01 21.70
C ARG A 297 -14.71 28.70 22.92
N THR A 298 -14.43 27.61 23.63
CA THR A 298 -15.26 27.13 24.74
C THR A 298 -14.71 27.49 26.12
N GLY A 299 -13.44 27.93 26.20
CA GLY A 299 -12.75 28.14 27.47
C GLY A 299 -12.24 26.85 28.12
N ALA A 300 -12.33 25.70 27.44
CA ALA A 300 -11.67 24.47 27.87
C ALA A 300 -10.15 24.63 27.83
N GLN A 301 -9.41 23.86 28.64
CA GLN A 301 -7.96 23.87 28.70
C GLN A 301 -7.37 22.75 27.85
N LEU A 302 -6.44 23.10 26.96
CA LEU A 302 -5.63 22.11 26.25
C LEU A 302 -4.47 21.67 27.15
N LYS A 303 -4.46 20.39 27.56
CA LYS A 303 -3.43 19.78 28.40
C LYS A 303 -2.62 18.76 27.62
N LEU A 304 -1.34 18.64 27.95
CA LEU A 304 -0.39 17.77 27.25
C LEU A 304 0.05 16.62 28.16
N MET A 305 -0.06 15.39 27.66
CA MET A 305 0.57 14.23 28.28
C MET A 305 2.09 14.33 28.10
N PRO A 306 2.87 14.16 29.19
CA PRO A 306 4.33 14.19 29.10
C PRO A 306 4.86 13.01 28.30
N LEU A 307 6.02 13.22 27.68
CA LEU A 307 6.77 12.19 27.00
C LEU A 307 7.95 11.75 27.86
N THR A 308 8.31 10.48 27.74
CA THR A 308 9.59 9.97 28.20
C THR A 308 10.73 10.52 27.32
N PRO A 309 12.00 10.49 27.78
CA PRO A 309 13.14 10.95 26.97
C PRO A 309 13.30 10.22 25.63
N ASP A 310 12.87 8.96 25.56
CA ASP A 310 12.86 8.16 24.33
C ASP A 310 11.61 8.39 23.46
N GLY A 311 10.73 9.33 23.82
CA GLY A 311 9.61 9.76 22.97
C GLY A 311 8.36 8.88 23.04
N ARG A 312 8.20 8.08 24.09
CA ARG A 312 6.93 7.39 24.42
C ARG A 312 6.08 8.26 25.33
N LEU A 313 4.78 7.94 25.45
CA LEU A 313 3.96 8.55 26.50
C LEU A 313 4.46 8.08 27.87
N ASP A 314 4.62 9.03 28.79
CA ASP A 314 5.02 8.72 30.16
C ASP A 314 3.82 8.16 30.94
N ALA A 315 3.76 6.82 30.99
CA ALA A 315 2.71 6.09 31.70
C ALA A 315 2.68 6.39 33.21
N THR A 316 3.78 6.87 33.81
CA THR A 316 3.80 7.22 35.24
C THR A 316 2.95 8.46 35.55
N ALA A 317 2.67 9.28 34.54
CA ALA A 317 1.79 10.44 34.64
C ALA A 317 0.30 10.09 34.47
N PHE A 318 -0.06 8.87 34.04
CA PHE A 318 -1.45 8.53 33.69
C PHE A 318 -2.42 8.61 34.87
N ASP A 319 -1.94 8.42 36.11
CA ASP A 319 -2.77 8.55 37.30
C ASP A 319 -3.12 10.01 37.65
N THR A 320 -2.40 10.99 37.09
CA THR A 320 -2.56 12.41 37.42
C THR A 320 -3.09 13.26 36.27
N VAL A 321 -2.77 12.91 35.02
CA VAL A 321 -3.19 13.70 33.84
C VAL A 321 -4.63 13.46 33.42
N PHE A 322 -5.20 12.30 33.73
CA PHE A 322 -6.61 12.00 33.50
C PHE A 322 -7.42 12.42 34.74
N THR A 323 -8.22 13.47 34.61
CA THR A 323 -9.03 14.02 35.70
C THR A 323 -10.52 13.97 35.36
N GLU A 324 -11.38 14.21 36.33
CA GLU A 324 -12.84 14.33 36.11
C GLU A 324 -13.22 15.49 35.17
N ARG A 325 -12.30 16.44 34.98
CA ARG A 325 -12.45 17.56 34.04
C ARG A 325 -12.05 17.16 32.61
N THR A 326 -11.34 16.06 32.42
CA THR A 326 -11.00 15.55 31.09
C THR A 326 -12.26 15.08 30.37
N LYS A 327 -12.64 15.78 29.30
CA LYS A 327 -13.82 15.45 28.48
C LYS A 327 -13.45 14.86 27.13
N VAL A 328 -12.29 15.25 26.59
CA VAL A 328 -11.76 14.76 25.33
C VAL A 328 -10.32 14.34 25.52
N VAL A 329 -9.98 13.18 24.98
CA VAL A 329 -8.59 12.72 24.83
C VAL A 329 -8.33 12.51 23.35
N ALA A 330 -7.48 13.33 22.76
CA ALA A 330 -7.16 13.29 21.34
C ALA A 330 -5.69 12.92 21.14
N VAL A 331 -5.45 11.72 20.60
CA VAL A 331 -4.11 11.12 20.53
C VAL A 331 -3.87 10.44 19.19
N THR A 332 -2.62 10.46 18.72
CA THR A 332 -2.20 9.62 17.61
C THR A 332 -1.99 8.17 18.04
N ALA A 333 -2.40 7.20 17.23
CA ALA A 333 -2.07 5.79 17.44
C ALA A 333 -0.61 5.49 17.11
N MET A 334 -0.05 6.14 16.08
CA MET A 334 1.35 6.05 15.72
C MET A 334 1.88 7.42 15.29
N SER A 335 2.91 7.92 15.99
CA SER A 335 3.52 9.21 15.67
C SER A 335 4.12 9.21 14.26
N ASN A 336 3.75 10.20 13.43
CA ASN A 336 4.28 10.37 12.08
C ASN A 336 5.74 10.88 12.03
N MET A 337 6.33 11.19 13.18
CA MET A 337 7.72 11.63 13.30
C MET A 337 8.53 10.64 14.13
N LEU A 338 8.11 10.35 15.36
CA LEU A 338 8.87 9.47 16.25
C LEU A 338 8.75 7.99 15.87
N GLY A 339 7.70 7.63 15.12
CA GLY A 339 7.29 6.25 14.89
C GLY A 339 6.64 5.59 16.11
N THR A 340 6.66 6.23 17.29
CA THR A 340 6.09 5.74 18.55
C THR A 340 4.68 5.18 18.35
N ILE A 341 4.48 3.91 18.73
CA ILE A 341 3.16 3.28 18.80
C ILE A 341 2.60 3.50 20.22
N ASN A 342 1.46 4.19 20.32
CA ASN A 342 0.84 4.53 21.60
C ASN A 342 -0.11 3.42 22.10
N PRO A 343 -0.20 3.20 23.43
CA PRO A 343 -1.01 2.12 24.00
C PRO A 343 -2.51 2.51 24.04
N ILE A 344 -3.17 2.53 22.88
CA ILE A 344 -4.55 3.01 22.72
C ILE A 344 -5.53 2.32 23.68
N ARG A 345 -5.43 0.99 23.84
CA ARG A 345 -6.28 0.25 24.79
C ARG A 345 -6.09 0.66 26.27
N GLU A 346 -4.89 1.05 26.68
CA GLU A 346 -4.67 1.60 28.03
C GLU A 346 -5.31 3.00 28.12
N ILE A 347 -5.10 3.85 27.12
CA ILE A 347 -5.68 5.20 27.06
C ILE A 347 -7.21 5.13 27.10
N ALA A 348 -7.83 4.22 26.36
CA ALA A 348 -9.28 3.99 26.38
C ALA A 348 -9.78 3.63 27.78
N ARG A 349 -9.10 2.70 28.48
CA ARG A 349 -9.44 2.36 29.87
C ARG A 349 -9.38 3.57 30.80
N ARG A 350 -8.38 4.44 30.63
CA ARG A 350 -8.27 5.70 31.39
C ARG A 350 -9.39 6.68 31.06
N CYS A 351 -9.73 6.82 29.78
CA CYS A 351 -10.85 7.66 29.33
C CYS A 351 -12.18 7.21 29.97
N ARG A 352 -12.46 5.90 29.95
CA ARG A 352 -13.68 5.33 30.55
C ARG A 352 -13.79 5.63 32.04
N ARG A 353 -12.69 5.54 32.79
CA ARG A 353 -12.66 5.83 34.22
C ARG A 353 -13.11 7.26 34.56
N VAL A 354 -12.83 8.23 33.70
CA VAL A 354 -13.18 9.65 33.91
C VAL A 354 -14.34 10.13 33.04
N GLY A 355 -14.94 9.25 32.24
CA GLY A 355 -16.04 9.58 31.32
C GLY A 355 -15.62 10.42 30.10
N ALA A 356 -14.34 10.41 29.73
CA ALA A 356 -13.84 11.13 28.57
C ALA A 356 -14.11 10.38 27.25
N CYS A 357 -14.23 11.13 26.16
CA CYS A 357 -14.30 10.61 24.80
C CYS A 357 -12.90 10.49 24.19
N LEU A 358 -12.58 9.31 23.65
CA LEU A 358 -11.31 9.02 23.01
C LEU A 358 -11.37 9.23 21.49
N VAL A 359 -10.57 10.17 20.99
CA VAL A 359 -10.37 10.43 19.56
C VAL A 359 -8.97 9.98 19.15
N VAL A 360 -8.91 9.07 18.19
CA VAL A 360 -7.66 8.46 17.72
C VAL A 360 -7.34 8.91 16.30
N ASP A 361 -6.18 9.55 16.11
CA ASP A 361 -5.59 9.75 14.80
C ASP A 361 -4.86 8.46 14.36
N GLY A 362 -5.50 7.73 13.45
CA GLY A 362 -5.02 6.49 12.88
C GLY A 362 -4.34 6.64 11.52
N ALA A 363 -4.01 7.87 11.09
CA ALA A 363 -3.45 8.12 9.75
C ALA A 363 -2.15 7.35 9.45
N GLN A 364 -1.42 6.97 10.50
CA GLN A 364 -0.20 6.17 10.42
C GLN A 364 -0.35 4.76 11.00
N SER A 365 -1.38 4.45 11.79
CA SER A 365 -1.55 3.08 12.31
C SER A 365 -2.29 2.18 11.32
N VAL A 366 -3.40 2.69 10.78
CA VAL A 366 -4.35 1.93 9.95
C VAL A 366 -3.69 1.32 8.69
N PRO A 367 -2.76 1.99 7.98
CA PRO A 367 -2.10 1.38 6.83
C PRO A 367 -1.03 0.33 7.17
N HIS A 368 -0.59 0.28 8.42
CA HIS A 368 0.66 -0.38 8.82
C HIS A 368 0.46 -1.60 9.71
N PHE A 369 -0.58 -1.63 10.54
CA PHE A 369 -0.88 -2.78 11.41
C PHE A 369 -2.37 -2.92 11.74
N PRO A 370 -2.83 -4.14 12.11
CA PRO A 370 -4.23 -4.38 12.44
C PRO A 370 -4.76 -3.42 13.50
N THR A 371 -5.89 -2.80 13.21
CA THR A 371 -6.59 -1.88 14.10
C THR A 371 -7.99 -2.42 14.38
N SER A 372 -8.43 -2.42 15.64
CA SER A 372 -9.80 -2.82 16.00
C SER A 372 -10.46 -1.78 16.90
N VAL A 373 -11.35 -0.97 16.33
CA VAL A 373 -12.04 0.10 17.07
C VAL A 373 -12.92 -0.46 18.19
N ALA A 374 -13.54 -1.63 17.97
CA ALA A 374 -14.31 -2.31 19.01
C ALA A 374 -13.42 -2.90 20.10
N ALA A 375 -12.33 -3.59 19.75
CA ALA A 375 -11.47 -4.24 20.74
C ALA A 375 -10.62 -3.25 21.54
N ASP A 376 -10.31 -2.08 20.98
CA ASP A 376 -9.56 -1.01 21.63
C ASP A 376 -10.47 0.05 22.28
N ASP A 377 -11.80 -0.16 22.21
CA ASP A 377 -12.82 0.71 22.81
C ASP A 377 -12.68 2.18 22.40
N ILE A 378 -12.50 2.41 21.10
CA ILE A 378 -12.32 3.74 20.51
C ILE A 378 -13.69 4.41 20.28
N ASP A 379 -13.85 5.68 20.67
CA ASP A 379 -15.07 6.46 20.37
C ASP A 379 -15.05 7.00 18.94
N PHE A 380 -13.92 7.58 18.53
CA PHE A 380 -13.69 8.04 17.16
C PHE A 380 -12.30 7.65 16.65
N LEU A 381 -12.22 7.19 15.40
CA LEU A 381 -10.97 6.90 14.69
C LEU A 381 -10.99 7.62 13.35
N VAL A 382 -9.89 8.23 12.96
CA VAL A 382 -9.77 8.92 11.66
C VAL A 382 -8.51 8.48 10.90
N PHE A 383 -8.62 8.30 9.59
CA PHE A 383 -7.47 8.01 8.73
C PHE A 383 -7.70 8.50 7.30
N SER A 384 -6.61 8.63 6.52
CA SER A 384 -6.64 9.14 5.15
C SER A 384 -6.42 8.02 4.13
N GLY A 385 -7.16 8.06 3.02
CA GLY A 385 -7.00 7.09 1.94
C GLY A 385 -5.62 7.14 1.28
N HIS A 386 -5.05 8.34 1.12
CA HIS A 386 -3.77 8.52 0.42
C HIS A 386 -2.56 7.89 1.13
N LYS A 387 -2.64 7.63 2.44
CA LYS A 387 -1.62 6.86 3.19
C LYS A 387 -1.94 5.36 3.21
N THR A 388 -3.20 5.00 2.99
CA THR A 388 -3.70 3.63 2.95
C THR A 388 -3.68 3.07 1.52
N TYR A 389 -2.66 3.46 0.73
CA TYR A 389 -2.47 3.06 -0.68
C TYR A 389 -3.63 3.43 -1.64
N GLY A 390 -4.65 4.12 -1.15
CA GLY A 390 -5.82 4.56 -1.90
C GLY A 390 -5.71 6.00 -2.43
N PRO A 391 -6.78 6.53 -3.02
CA PRO A 391 -6.77 7.84 -3.68
C PRO A 391 -6.55 9.02 -2.73
N THR A 392 -6.18 10.17 -3.29
CA THR A 392 -6.23 11.47 -2.59
C THR A 392 -7.66 12.00 -2.52
N GLY A 393 -7.94 12.92 -1.60
CA GLY A 393 -9.25 13.58 -1.50
C GLY A 393 -10.34 12.75 -0.81
N VAL A 394 -9.98 11.60 -0.26
CA VAL A 394 -10.85 10.76 0.58
C VAL A 394 -10.15 10.35 1.86
N GLY A 395 -10.91 10.34 2.95
CA GLY A 395 -10.56 9.81 4.25
C GLY A 395 -11.78 9.26 4.95
N VAL A 396 -11.54 8.68 6.12
CA VAL A 396 -12.54 7.98 6.90
C VAL A 396 -12.56 8.56 8.30
N LEU A 397 -13.77 8.83 8.78
CA LEU A 397 -14.09 9.02 10.19
C LEU A 397 -14.95 7.83 10.60
N TYR A 398 -14.42 6.98 11.45
CA TYR A 398 -15.24 6.09 12.26
C TYR A 398 -15.69 6.84 13.51
N GLY A 399 -16.97 6.70 13.83
CA GLY A 399 -17.50 7.09 15.13
C GLY A 399 -18.44 6.00 15.63
N ARG A 400 -18.30 5.61 16.88
CA ARG A 400 -19.26 4.70 17.53
C ARG A 400 -20.67 5.26 17.30
N ARG A 401 -21.64 4.41 16.97
CA ARG A 401 -23.00 4.84 16.61
C ARG A 401 -23.59 5.88 17.56
N SER A 402 -23.54 5.63 18.87
CA SER A 402 -24.05 6.56 19.89
C SER A 402 -23.37 7.93 19.87
N ARG A 403 -22.09 7.99 19.50
CA ARG A 403 -21.32 9.23 19.37
C ARG A 403 -21.66 9.99 18.09
N LEU A 404 -21.94 9.27 16.99
CA LEU A 404 -22.41 9.90 15.76
C LEU A 404 -23.83 10.46 15.92
N GLU A 405 -24.71 9.78 16.65
CA GLU A 405 -26.06 10.28 16.97
C GLU A 405 -26.01 11.55 17.83
N GLU A 406 -25.05 11.63 18.75
CA GLU A 406 -24.71 12.80 19.55
C GLU A 406 -24.12 13.99 18.76
N MET A 407 -23.44 13.73 17.64
CA MET A 407 -22.67 14.72 16.91
C MET A 407 -23.54 15.59 16.00
N GLU A 408 -23.35 16.92 16.01
CA GLU A 408 -24.00 17.84 15.09
C GLU A 408 -23.28 17.93 13.74
N PRO A 409 -23.99 18.15 12.62
CA PRO A 409 -23.35 18.31 11.33
C PRO A 409 -22.64 19.67 11.24
N VAL A 410 -21.52 19.70 10.53
CA VAL A 410 -20.70 20.93 10.37
C VAL A 410 -20.71 21.46 8.94
N VAL A 411 -21.11 20.64 7.97
CA VAL A 411 -21.35 21.01 6.57
C VAL A 411 -22.81 20.72 6.27
N PHE A 412 -23.50 21.67 5.63
CA PHE A 412 -24.94 21.60 5.36
C PHE A 412 -25.20 21.63 3.86
N GLY A 413 -26.18 20.86 3.40
CA GLY A 413 -26.51 20.78 1.98
C GLY A 413 -27.47 19.63 1.66
N GLY A 414 -27.48 19.20 0.40
CA GLY A 414 -28.24 18.01 -0.02
C GLY A 414 -27.65 16.71 0.54
N HIS A 415 -28.38 15.59 0.38
CA HIS A 415 -28.07 14.23 0.87
C HIS A 415 -28.15 14.05 2.40
N MET A 416 -27.68 15.02 3.18
CA MET A 416 -27.62 14.94 4.65
C MET A 416 -28.94 15.24 5.40
N ILE A 417 -29.96 15.67 4.67
CA ILE A 417 -31.30 16.00 5.18
C ILE A 417 -32.31 14.89 4.86
N SER A 418 -33.34 14.75 5.69
CA SER A 418 -34.51 13.90 5.41
C SER A 418 -35.66 14.69 4.76
N GLU A 419 -35.81 15.97 5.12
CA GLU A 419 -36.79 16.91 4.57
C GLU A 419 -36.20 18.33 4.60
N VAL A 420 -36.61 19.19 3.65
CA VAL A 420 -36.29 20.63 3.66
C VAL A 420 -37.58 21.44 3.60
N ALA A 421 -37.82 22.25 4.62
CA ALA A 421 -38.88 23.26 4.68
C ALA A 421 -38.27 24.67 4.83
N ILE A 422 -39.10 25.70 4.71
CA ILE A 422 -38.66 27.11 4.80
C ILE A 422 -37.99 27.41 6.15
N ASP A 423 -38.48 26.80 7.24
CA ASP A 423 -38.10 27.11 8.63
C ASP A 423 -37.34 25.98 9.34
N ARG A 424 -37.24 24.79 8.74
CA ARG A 424 -36.63 23.61 9.36
C ARG A 424 -36.05 22.64 8.35
N SER A 425 -35.04 21.88 8.77
CA SER A 425 -34.48 20.77 8.00
C SER A 425 -34.00 19.68 8.96
N PRO A 426 -34.81 18.64 9.24
CA PRO A 426 -34.37 17.51 10.04
C PRO A 426 -33.26 16.73 9.32
N TRP A 427 -32.22 16.35 10.06
CA TRP A 427 -31.09 15.59 9.54
C TRP A 427 -31.46 14.12 9.30
N SER A 428 -30.81 13.50 8.32
CA SER A 428 -30.81 12.04 8.17
C SER A 428 -30.08 11.36 9.33
N SER A 429 -30.20 10.04 9.45
CA SER A 429 -29.37 9.26 10.36
C SER A 429 -27.90 9.25 9.89
N PRO A 430 -26.93 9.05 10.80
CA PRO A 430 -25.56 8.72 10.40
C PRO A 430 -25.53 7.47 9.50
N PRO A 431 -24.62 7.41 8.51
CA PRO A 431 -23.55 8.36 8.24
C PRO A 431 -23.96 9.55 7.36
N ALA A 432 -25.10 9.45 6.66
CA ALA A 432 -25.56 10.44 5.67
C ALA A 432 -25.63 11.87 6.23
N LYS A 433 -25.97 12.03 7.51
CA LYS A 433 -25.94 13.32 8.24
C LYS A 433 -24.64 14.12 8.07
N PHE A 434 -23.52 13.44 7.84
CA PHE A 434 -22.19 14.05 7.77
C PHE A 434 -21.60 14.10 6.36
N GLU A 435 -22.34 13.64 5.35
CA GLU A 435 -21.90 13.46 3.97
C GLU A 435 -22.64 14.46 3.04
N ALA A 436 -22.56 15.75 3.37
CA ALA A 436 -23.29 16.79 2.67
C ALA A 436 -22.82 16.97 1.20
N GLY A 437 -23.77 16.97 0.27
CA GLY A 437 -23.52 17.24 -1.15
C GLY A 437 -23.20 15.99 -1.97
N THR A 438 -22.49 16.17 -3.09
CA THR A 438 -21.98 15.05 -3.88
C THR A 438 -20.65 14.61 -3.29
N MET A 439 -20.55 13.33 -2.93
CA MET A 439 -19.37 12.75 -2.28
C MET A 439 -18.26 12.41 -3.29
N PRO A 440 -17.01 12.15 -2.84
CA PRO A 440 -15.92 11.72 -3.71
C PRO A 440 -16.10 10.24 -4.12
N ILE A 441 -17.08 9.97 -4.99
CA ILE A 441 -17.58 8.64 -5.36
C ILE A 441 -16.46 7.72 -5.84
N VAL A 442 -15.72 8.15 -6.87
CA VAL A 442 -14.66 7.35 -7.48
C VAL A 442 -13.54 7.08 -6.50
N GLN A 443 -13.21 8.07 -5.66
CA GLN A 443 -12.15 7.93 -4.67
C GLN A 443 -12.53 6.98 -3.53
N VAL A 444 -13.80 6.98 -3.10
CA VAL A 444 -14.32 6.02 -2.11
C VAL A 444 -14.25 4.59 -2.65
N ILE A 445 -14.72 4.37 -3.88
CA ILE A 445 -14.65 3.05 -4.52
C ILE A 445 -13.19 2.61 -4.70
N GLY A 446 -12.30 3.54 -5.12
CA GLY A 446 -10.86 3.30 -5.20
C GLY A 446 -10.21 2.99 -3.85
N LEU A 447 -10.65 3.63 -2.77
CA LEU A 447 -10.22 3.31 -1.41
C LEU A 447 -10.67 1.90 -1.02
N GLY A 448 -11.89 1.49 -1.37
CA GLY A 448 -12.35 0.11 -1.19
C GLY A 448 -11.46 -0.92 -1.88
N ALA A 449 -10.97 -0.63 -3.09
CA ALA A 449 -9.99 -1.47 -3.78
C ALA A 449 -8.63 -1.53 -3.06
N ALA A 450 -8.18 -0.42 -2.46
CA ALA A 450 -6.95 -0.38 -1.68
C ALA A 450 -7.04 -1.21 -0.39
N ILE A 451 -8.17 -1.11 0.32
CA ILE A 451 -8.45 -1.92 1.52
C ILE A 451 -8.50 -3.42 1.17
N ARG A 452 -9.20 -3.77 0.10
CA ARG A 452 -9.25 -5.16 -0.39
C ARG A 452 -7.84 -5.67 -0.74
N TRP A 453 -7.02 -4.85 -1.39
CA TRP A 453 -5.64 -5.18 -1.69
C TRP A 453 -4.81 -5.41 -0.41
N LEU A 454 -4.92 -4.54 0.59
CA LEU A 454 -4.27 -4.71 1.89
C LEU A 454 -4.69 -6.01 2.59
N GLN A 455 -5.98 -6.35 2.55
CA GLN A 455 -6.50 -7.61 3.09
C GLN A 455 -5.91 -8.82 2.37
N GLN A 456 -5.78 -8.76 1.04
CA GLN A 456 -5.23 -9.84 0.22
C GLN A 456 -3.75 -10.10 0.48
N ILE A 457 -2.93 -9.04 0.62
CA ILE A 457 -1.50 -9.20 0.92
C ILE A 457 -1.23 -9.52 2.40
N GLY A 458 -2.22 -9.28 3.27
CA GLY A 458 -2.17 -9.56 4.70
C GLY A 458 -1.45 -8.48 5.50
N LEU A 459 -2.22 -7.63 6.18
CA LEU A 459 -1.68 -6.51 6.97
C LEU A 459 -0.73 -6.95 8.10
N ALA A 460 -0.95 -8.12 8.71
CA ALA A 460 -0.03 -8.66 9.71
C ALA A 460 1.35 -9.02 9.12
N ALA A 461 1.38 -9.51 7.88
CA ALA A 461 2.62 -9.82 7.17
C ALA A 461 3.34 -8.52 6.74
N VAL A 462 2.59 -7.50 6.31
CA VAL A 462 3.12 -6.15 6.06
C VAL A 462 3.75 -5.59 7.33
N HIS A 463 3.05 -5.66 8.47
CA HIS A 463 3.56 -5.17 9.74
C HIS A 463 4.89 -5.83 10.13
N GLN A 464 4.95 -7.16 10.10
CA GLN A 464 6.17 -7.91 10.42
C GLN A 464 7.34 -7.56 9.48
N HIS A 465 7.06 -7.37 8.19
CA HIS A 465 8.05 -6.95 7.21
C HIS A 465 8.57 -5.54 7.51
N GLU A 466 7.69 -4.59 7.80
CA GLU A 466 8.09 -3.23 8.17
C GLU A 466 8.88 -3.18 9.48
N GLU A 467 8.56 -4.02 10.47
CA GLU A 467 9.35 -4.13 11.71
C GLU A 467 10.79 -4.59 11.42
N GLU A 468 10.96 -5.54 10.50
CA GLU A 468 12.28 -6.02 10.09
C GLU A 468 13.07 -4.93 9.36
N LEU A 469 12.47 -4.22 8.41
CA LEU A 469 13.11 -3.08 7.74
C LEU A 469 13.48 -1.97 8.72
N THR A 470 12.60 -1.69 9.69
CA THR A 470 12.83 -0.70 10.76
C THR A 470 14.03 -1.10 11.62
N ARG A 471 14.13 -2.38 12.01
CA ARG A 471 15.26 -2.88 12.78
C ARG A 471 16.57 -2.77 12.00
N GLN A 472 16.57 -3.14 10.72
CA GLN A 472 17.74 -3.03 9.85
C GLN A 472 18.20 -1.58 9.69
N LEU A 473 17.28 -0.68 9.37
CA LEU A 473 17.58 0.74 9.21
C LEU A 473 18.07 1.35 10.53
N TYR A 474 17.41 1.05 11.65
CA TYR A 474 17.80 1.54 12.96
C TYR A 474 19.21 1.10 13.35
N ALA A 475 19.57 -0.16 13.09
CA ALA A 475 20.92 -0.67 13.31
C ALA A 475 21.96 0.09 12.45
N GLY A 476 21.71 0.23 11.15
CA GLY A 476 22.62 0.94 10.24
C GLY A 476 22.77 2.43 10.58
N LEU A 477 21.70 3.10 11.01
CA LEU A 477 21.76 4.50 11.44
C LEU A 477 22.59 4.69 12.72
N ARG A 478 22.57 3.72 13.64
CA ARG A 478 23.37 3.78 14.88
C ARG A 478 24.88 3.66 14.65
N GLU A 479 25.30 3.12 13.52
CA GLU A 479 26.71 3.04 13.14
C GLU A 479 27.25 4.37 12.59
N ILE A 480 26.38 5.33 12.29
CA ILE A 480 26.76 6.63 11.72
C ILE A 480 27.20 7.58 12.84
N PRO A 481 28.45 8.07 12.83
CA PRO A 481 28.94 8.99 13.85
C PRO A 481 28.09 10.26 13.94
N ASP A 482 27.85 10.71 15.16
CA ASP A 482 27.11 11.92 15.53
C ASP A 482 25.62 11.95 15.14
N LEU A 483 25.11 10.93 14.45
CA LEU A 483 23.70 10.83 14.07
C LEU A 483 22.81 10.64 15.30
N GLN A 484 21.75 11.45 15.38
CA GLN A 484 20.77 11.41 16.46
C GLN A 484 19.43 10.92 15.91
N ILE A 485 18.99 9.76 16.38
CA ILE A 485 17.67 9.19 16.08
C ILE A 485 16.65 9.73 17.09
N PHE A 486 15.49 10.13 16.61
CA PHE A 486 14.36 10.55 17.44
C PHE A 486 13.33 9.42 17.59
N GLY A 487 12.75 9.31 18.78
CA GLY A 487 11.77 8.28 19.13
C GLY A 487 12.39 7.00 19.72
N PRO A 488 11.57 5.99 20.04
CA PRO A 488 11.98 4.86 20.89
C PRO A 488 12.75 3.79 20.12
N ALA A 489 13.17 2.71 20.76
CA ALA A 489 13.79 1.58 20.05
C ALA A 489 12.79 0.86 19.10
N PRO A 490 13.26 0.06 18.12
CA PRO A 490 12.43 -0.59 17.09
C PRO A 490 11.20 -1.33 17.61
N GLU A 491 11.28 -1.96 18.79
CA GLU A 491 10.18 -2.69 19.44
C GLU A 491 8.99 -1.83 19.89
N HIS A 492 9.12 -0.50 19.82
CA HIS A 492 8.11 0.46 20.28
C HIS A 492 7.73 1.48 19.20
N ARG A 493 8.14 1.24 17.95
CA ARG A 493 7.82 2.12 16.81
C ARG A 493 7.35 1.31 15.61
N GLY A 494 6.57 1.95 14.73
CA GLY A 494 6.31 1.40 13.40
C GLY A 494 7.38 1.79 12.38
N GLY A 495 7.04 1.66 11.10
CA GLY A 495 7.90 1.86 9.93
C GLY A 495 8.42 3.28 9.69
N ILE A 496 8.64 4.10 10.72
CA ILE A 496 9.08 5.50 10.63
C ILE A 496 10.31 5.75 11.52
N ILE A 497 11.34 6.35 10.93
CA ILE A 497 12.53 6.82 11.64
C ILE A 497 12.86 8.25 11.22
N SER A 498 12.77 9.16 12.19
CA SER A 498 13.30 10.53 12.07
C SER A 498 14.68 10.63 12.72
N PHE A 499 15.59 11.37 12.08
CA PHE A 499 16.93 11.61 12.60
C PHE A 499 17.49 12.97 12.18
N ARG A 500 18.61 13.37 12.78
CA ARG A 500 19.45 14.47 12.31
C ARG A 500 20.93 14.12 12.41
N ILE A 501 21.75 14.80 11.62
CA ILE A 501 23.21 14.78 11.75
C ILE A 501 23.64 16.21 12.09
N PRO A 502 24.27 16.46 13.26
CA PRO A 502 24.78 17.78 13.61
C PRO A 502 25.67 18.35 12.50
N GLY A 503 25.48 19.64 12.18
CA GLY A 503 26.21 20.31 11.11
C GLY A 503 25.63 20.11 9.70
N ILE A 504 24.64 19.23 9.51
CA ILE A 504 23.98 18.99 8.23
C ILE A 504 22.52 19.46 8.29
N HIS A 505 22.14 20.38 7.40
CA HIS A 505 20.75 20.79 7.27
C HIS A 505 19.91 19.66 6.62
N PRO A 506 18.72 19.31 7.15
CA PRO A 506 17.90 18.22 6.60
C PRO A 506 17.50 18.36 5.12
N GLU A 507 17.34 19.60 4.64
CA GLU A 507 17.02 19.90 3.25
C GLU A 507 18.19 19.58 2.31
N ASP A 508 19.41 20.00 2.67
CA ASP A 508 20.63 19.69 1.90
C ASP A 508 20.86 18.18 1.82
N LEU A 509 20.65 17.48 2.95
CA LEU A 509 20.72 16.03 2.97
C LEU A 509 19.70 15.39 2.02
N ALA A 510 18.44 15.85 2.06
CA ALA A 510 17.40 15.33 1.17
C ALA A 510 17.72 15.57 -0.32
N ALA A 511 18.28 16.74 -0.66
CA ALA A 511 18.69 17.06 -2.02
C ALA A 511 19.79 16.12 -2.55
N ILE A 512 20.78 15.76 -1.72
CA ILE A 512 21.82 14.81 -2.14
C ILE A 512 21.28 13.38 -2.22
N LEU A 513 20.38 12.99 -1.32
CA LEU A 513 19.72 11.68 -1.39
C LEU A 513 18.90 11.53 -2.68
N ASP A 514 18.23 12.60 -3.13
CA ASP A 514 17.46 12.64 -4.37
C ASP A 514 18.33 12.37 -5.61
N VAL A 515 19.55 12.91 -5.65
CA VAL A 515 20.56 12.63 -6.70
C VAL A 515 20.94 11.14 -6.75
N HIS A 516 20.74 10.40 -5.66
CA HIS A 516 20.95 8.95 -5.60
C HIS A 516 19.66 8.15 -5.78
N GLY A 517 18.56 8.78 -6.22
CA GLY A 517 17.26 8.16 -6.40
C GLY A 517 16.56 7.79 -5.09
N VAL A 518 16.98 8.36 -3.96
CA VAL A 518 16.47 8.05 -2.61
C VAL A 518 15.58 9.18 -2.12
N PHE A 519 14.27 8.92 -2.05
CA PHE A 519 13.28 9.94 -1.76
C PHE A 519 12.86 9.90 -0.29
N THR A 520 13.27 10.91 0.47
CA THR A 520 12.96 11.06 1.91
C THR A 520 12.27 12.38 2.19
N ARG A 521 11.77 12.55 3.42
CA ARG A 521 11.17 13.81 3.86
C ARG A 521 12.12 14.60 4.73
N HIS A 522 12.03 15.93 4.67
CA HIS A 522 12.68 16.83 5.60
C HIS A 522 11.71 17.89 6.14
N GLY A 523 12.15 18.64 7.16
CA GLY A 523 11.40 19.72 7.79
C GLY A 523 10.71 19.30 9.09
N HIS A 524 9.55 19.90 9.37
CA HIS A 524 8.83 19.68 10.63
C HIS A 524 7.83 18.53 10.61
N HIS A 525 7.59 17.88 9.46
CA HIS A 525 6.61 16.79 9.33
C HIS A 525 5.21 17.12 9.89
N CYS A 526 4.82 18.40 9.88
CA CYS A 526 3.60 18.89 10.52
C CYS A 526 3.50 18.55 12.03
N THR A 527 4.62 18.56 12.76
CA THR A 527 4.72 18.35 14.22
C THR A 527 5.61 19.41 14.87
N MET A 528 5.39 20.69 14.54
CA MET A 528 6.18 21.81 15.11
C MET A 528 6.23 21.83 16.65
N PRO A 529 5.14 21.56 17.40
CA PRO A 529 5.22 21.48 18.87
C PRO A 529 6.24 20.45 19.36
N LEU A 530 6.30 19.27 18.70
CA LEU A 530 7.30 18.25 19.00
C LEU A 530 8.72 18.70 18.67
N HIS A 531 8.93 19.36 17.53
CA HIS A 531 10.24 19.90 17.15
C HIS A 531 10.74 20.94 18.16
N ASN A 532 9.85 21.82 18.63
CA ASN A 532 10.15 22.78 19.68
C ASN A 532 10.46 22.07 21.01
N TYR A 533 9.70 21.03 21.37
CA TYR A 533 9.92 20.22 22.57
C TYR A 533 11.29 19.52 22.54
N LEU A 534 11.72 19.03 21.37
CA LEU A 534 13.03 18.40 21.15
C LEU A 534 14.16 19.42 20.92
N ASN A 535 13.84 20.71 20.87
CA ASN A 535 14.78 21.80 20.56
C ASN A 535 15.54 21.59 19.23
N ILE A 536 14.80 21.28 18.16
CA ILE A 536 15.36 21.08 16.81
C ILE A 536 14.57 21.89 15.76
N SER A 537 15.26 22.44 14.76
CA SER A 537 14.63 23.20 13.66
C SER A 537 14.01 22.31 12.58
N GLY A 538 14.37 21.03 12.53
CA GLY A 538 13.89 20.09 11.52
C GLY A 538 14.56 18.74 11.67
N SER A 539 14.05 17.74 10.96
CA SER A 539 14.63 16.40 10.89
C SER A 539 14.46 15.81 9.50
N THR A 540 15.32 14.86 9.14
CA THR A 540 15.08 13.96 8.01
C THR A 540 14.25 12.79 8.50
N ARG A 541 13.29 12.33 7.70
CA ARG A 541 12.42 11.21 8.01
C ARG A 541 12.41 10.19 6.89
N VAL A 542 12.61 8.94 7.27
CA VAL A 542 12.44 7.75 6.46
C VAL A 542 11.17 7.05 6.92
N SER A 543 10.31 6.69 5.97
CA SER A 543 9.04 6.01 6.24
C SER A 543 8.77 4.95 5.19
N PHE A 544 8.61 3.71 5.64
CA PHE A 544 8.38 2.55 4.79
C PHE A 544 6.92 2.43 4.37
N GLY A 545 6.69 1.75 3.26
CA GLY A 545 5.43 1.11 2.92
C GLY A 545 5.67 -0.35 2.53
N ALA A 546 4.59 -1.07 2.25
CA ALA A 546 4.56 -2.50 1.97
C ALA A 546 5.45 -2.94 0.77
N TYR A 547 5.82 -2.01 -0.11
CA TYR A 547 6.66 -2.25 -1.29
C TYR A 547 8.17 -2.05 -1.04
N ASN A 548 8.56 -1.59 0.15
CA ASN A 548 9.98 -1.37 0.44
C ASN A 548 10.69 -2.68 0.79
N THR A 549 12.00 -2.69 0.61
CA THR A 549 12.85 -3.89 0.70
C THR A 549 14.11 -3.65 1.53
N SER A 550 14.80 -4.73 1.89
CA SER A 550 16.13 -4.62 2.52
C SER A 550 17.13 -3.93 1.58
N GLU A 551 16.99 -4.13 0.26
CA GLU A 551 17.79 -3.45 -0.76
C GLU A 551 17.57 -1.93 -0.74
N ASP A 552 16.32 -1.47 -0.52
CA ASP A 552 16.01 -0.04 -0.33
C ASP A 552 16.71 0.53 0.91
N VAL A 553 16.74 -0.22 2.03
CA VAL A 553 17.47 0.17 3.25
C VAL A 553 18.96 0.31 2.97
N GLN A 554 19.56 -0.68 2.29
CA GLN A 554 20.98 -0.66 1.95
C GLN A 554 21.31 0.47 0.97
N ALA A 555 20.44 0.75 -0.01
CA ALA A 555 20.59 1.86 -0.93
C ALA A 555 20.57 3.21 -0.20
N PHE A 556 19.62 3.39 0.73
CA PHE A 556 19.55 4.55 1.59
C PHE A 556 20.81 4.73 2.43
N LEU A 557 21.30 3.68 3.13
CA LEU A 557 22.48 3.79 3.98
C LEU A 557 23.74 4.15 3.17
N ARG A 558 23.91 3.58 1.97
CA ARG A 558 25.00 3.95 1.05
C ARG A 558 24.90 5.41 0.60
N ALA A 559 23.69 5.87 0.25
CA ALA A 559 23.47 7.25 -0.17
C ALA A 559 23.71 8.24 0.98
N LEU A 560 23.24 7.91 2.19
CA LEU A 560 23.45 8.70 3.40
C LEU A 560 24.94 8.84 3.74
N HIS A 561 25.71 7.75 3.63
CA HIS A 561 27.15 7.79 3.85
C HIS A 561 27.86 8.75 2.88
N LYS A 562 27.51 8.69 1.58
CA LYS A 562 28.04 9.59 0.55
C LYS A 562 27.65 11.05 0.83
N ALA A 563 26.39 11.31 1.14
CA ALA A 563 25.89 12.65 1.43
C ALA A 563 26.58 13.26 2.66
N ARG A 564 26.78 12.47 3.72
CA ARG A 564 27.51 12.91 4.92
C ARG A 564 28.95 13.30 4.60
N LEU A 565 29.65 12.52 3.77
CA LEU A 565 31.03 12.85 3.37
C LEU A 565 31.11 14.14 2.55
N GLN A 566 30.13 14.37 1.66
CA GLN A 566 30.09 15.57 0.81
C GLN A 566 29.73 16.85 1.58
N LEU A 567 28.89 16.75 2.60
CA LEU A 567 28.41 17.91 3.38
C LEU A 567 29.31 18.28 4.57
N LEU A 568 30.19 17.36 4.99
CA LEU A 568 31.14 17.59 6.09
C LEU A 568 32.59 17.77 5.62
N SER A 569 32.86 17.60 4.33
CA SER A 569 34.12 18.00 3.68
C SER A 569 34.12 19.48 3.39
#